data_AF-A0A1C0BT27-F1
#
_entry.id   AF-A0A1C0BT27-F1
#
_cell.length_a   1.000
_cell.length_b   1.000
_cell.length_c   1.000
_cell.angle_alpha   90.00
_cell.angle_beta   90.00
_cell.angle_gamma   90.00
#
_symmetry.space_group_name_H-M   'P 1'
#
loop_
_entity.id
_entity.type
_entity.pdbx_description
1 polymer ?
#
loop_
_entity_poly.entity_id
_entity_poly.type
_entity_poly.pdbx_seq_one_letter_code
_entity_poly.pdbx_strand_id
1 'polypeptide(L)' 'MTEPYQNLANAIILMAVKDYRDALKKLKKRPRYGPAHDIKNEVERFFRSDWYRELTSVDGNVLI' A
#
# COMPACT_ATOMS: atom_id res chain seq x y z
N MET A 1 -25.81 4.35 4.97
CA MET A 1 -25.61 3.85 3.60
C MET A 1 -24.20 4.16 3.08
N THR A 2 -23.17 3.84 3.89
CA THR A 2 -21.74 4.14 3.60
C THR A 2 -20.90 2.88 3.39
N GLU A 3 -21.46 1.71 3.67
CA GLU A 3 -20.73 0.43 3.65
C GLU A 3 -20.06 0.08 2.31
N PRO A 4 -20.68 0.25 1.12
CA PRO A 4 -20.03 -0.19 -0.12
C PRO A 4 -18.74 0.56 -0.45
N TYR A 5 -18.73 1.88 -0.29
CA TYR A 5 -17.56 2.71 -0.56
C TYR A 5 -16.47 2.52 0.49
N GLN A 6 -16.85 2.38 1.76
CA GLN A 6 -15.88 2.07 2.81
C GLN A 6 -15.27 0.67 2.64
N ASN A 7 -16.06 -0.32 2.21
CA ASN A 7 -15.56 -1.65 1.88
C ASN A 7 -14.60 -1.62 0.69
N LEU A 8 -14.91 -0.81 -0.33
CA LEU A 8 -14.02 -0.61 -1.47
C LEU A 8 -12.70 0.06 -1.06
N ALA A 9 -12.76 1.14 -0.27
CA ALA A 9 -11.58 1.83 0.24
C ALA A 9 -10.70 0.87 1.06
N ASN A 10 -11.30 0.11 1.97
CA ASN A 10 -10.61 -0.92 2.74
C ASN A 10 -9.98 -1.99 1.84
N ALA A 11 -10.67 -2.45 0.81
CA ALA A 11 -10.14 -3.44 -0.13
C ALA A 11 -8.91 -2.91 -0.89
N ILE A 12 -8.94 -1.66 -1.36
CA ILE A 12 -7.80 -0.99 -2.01
C ILE A 12 -6.60 -0.96 -1.05
N ILE A 13 -6.81 -0.55 0.20
CA ILE A 13 -5.77 -0.46 1.22
C ILE A 13 -5.18 -1.84 1.51
N LEU A 14 -6.02 -2.86 1.71
CA LEU A 14 -5.58 -4.23 1.99
C LEU A 14 -4.76 -4.83 0.83
N MET A 15 -5.15 -4.55 -0.42
CA MET A 15 -4.35 -4.96 -1.59
C MET A 15 -2.99 -4.27 -1.62
N ALA A 16 -2.93 -2.95 -1.39
CA ALA A 16 -1.66 -2.21 -1.35
C ALA A 16 -0.72 -2.76 -0.27
N VAL A 17 -1.22 -3.05 0.94
CA VAL A 17 -0.41 -3.67 2.01
C VAL A 17 0.13 -5.03 1.59
N LYS A 18 -0.68 -5.85 0.89
CA LYS A 18 -0.24 -7.16 0.41
C LYS A 18 0.90 -7.03 -0.60
N ASP A 19 0.76 -6.13 -1.56
CA ASP A 19 1.76 -5.88 -2.60
C ASP A 19 3.07 -5.36 -1.98
N TYR A 20 2.98 -4.47 -1.00
CA TYR A 20 4.13 -3.98 -0.24
C TYR A 20 4.89 -5.11 0.46
N ARG A 21 4.17 -5.95 1.22
CA ARG A 21 4.76 -7.09 1.94
C ARG A 21 5.43 -8.07 0.99
N ASP A 22 4.83 -8.34 -0.16
CA ASP A 22 5.39 -9.25 -1.14
C ASP A 22 6.60 -8.64 -1.87
N ALA A 23 6.61 -7.34 -2.13
CA ALA A 23 7.78 -6.61 -2.61
C ALA A 23 8.94 -6.69 -1.61
N LEU A 24 8.69 -6.43 -0.32
CA LEU A 24 9.71 -6.54 0.73
C LEU A 24 10.27 -7.98 0.86
N LYS A 25 9.42 -9.01 0.79
CA LYS A 25 9.86 -10.41 0.77
C LYS A 25 10.77 -10.71 -0.43
N LYS A 26 10.43 -10.18 -1.61
CA LYS A 26 11.25 -10.33 -2.83
C LYS A 26 12.60 -9.62 -2.66
N LEU A 27 12.61 -8.39 -2.14
CA LEU A 27 13.83 -7.61 -1.90
C LEU A 27 14.74 -8.26 -0.85
N LYS A 28 14.17 -8.87 0.20
CA LYS A 28 14.94 -9.65 1.18
C LYS A 28 15.74 -10.80 0.53
N LYS A 29 15.18 -11.44 -0.49
CA LYS A 29 15.85 -12.53 -1.24
C LYS A 29 16.72 -12.02 -2.38
N ARG A 30 16.32 -10.92 -3.04
CA ARG A 30 16.97 -10.34 -4.22
C ARG A 30 17.02 -8.82 -4.07
N PRO A 31 18.03 -8.27 -3.36
CA PRO A 31 18.08 -6.85 -3.02
C PRO A 31 18.16 -5.90 -4.23
N ARG A 32 18.59 -6.40 -5.40
CA ARG A 32 18.70 -5.62 -6.64
C ARG A 32 17.54 -5.88 -7.62
N TYR A 33 16.46 -6.50 -7.18
CA TYR A 33 15.32 -6.78 -8.05
C TYR A 33 14.50 -5.50 -8.28
N GLY A 34 14.79 -4.80 -9.38
CA GLY A 34 14.18 -3.53 -9.78
C GLY A 34 12.65 -3.49 -9.63
N PRO A 35 11.89 -4.45 -10.20
CA PRO A 35 10.43 -4.44 -10.11
C PRO A 35 9.88 -4.45 -8.69
N ALA A 36 10.59 -5.04 -7.71
CA ALA A 36 10.14 -5.01 -6.32
C ALA A 36 10.48 -3.68 -5.64
N HIS A 37 11.52 -2.95 -6.08
CA HIS A 37 11.74 -1.57 -5.65
C HIS A 37 10.67 -0.64 -6.20
N ASP A 38 10.28 -0.81 -7.47
CA ASP A 38 9.25 0.00 -8.10
C ASP A 38 7.92 -0.13 -7.34
N ILE A 39 7.46 -1.37 -7.11
CA ILE A 39 6.24 -1.64 -6.32
C ILE A 39 6.35 -1.06 -4.91
N LYS A 40 7.48 -1.27 -4.22
CA LYS A 40 7.71 -0.73 -2.87
C LYS A 40 7.54 0.81 -2.87
N ASN A 41 8.17 1.49 -3.82
CA ASN A 41 8.16 2.95 -3.91
C ASN A 41 6.77 3.49 -4.29
N GLU A 42 6.07 2.83 -5.21
CA GLU A 42 4.69 3.20 -5.59
C GLU A 42 3.73 3.07 -4.41
N VAL A 43 3.80 1.97 -3.66
CA VAL A 43 2.93 1.74 -2.51
C VAL A 43 3.25 2.72 -1.38
N GLU A 44 4.53 3.00 -1.13
CA GLU A 44 4.93 4.05 -0.18
C GLU A 44 4.43 5.44 -0.58
N ARG A 45 4.47 5.77 -1.87
CA ARG A 45 3.91 7.03 -2.38
C ARG A 45 2.40 7.07 -2.20
N PHE A 46 1.69 5.96 -2.43
CA PHE A 46 0.26 5.85 -2.19
C PHE A 46 -0.08 6.12 -0.72
N PHE A 47 0.55 5.44 0.23
CA PHE A 47 0.27 5.61 1.67
C PHE A 47 0.61 7.01 2.22
N ARG A 48 1.53 7.73 1.57
CA ARG A 48 1.88 9.12 1.92
C ARG A 48 1.10 10.18 1.13
N SER A 49 0.23 9.77 0.20
CA SER A 49 -0.52 10.67 -0.67
C SER A 49 -1.77 11.23 0.00
N ASP A 50 -2.20 12.41 -0.45
CA ASP A 50 -3.48 13.00 -0.03
C ASP A 50 -4.68 12.13 -0.45
N TRP A 51 -4.56 11.40 -1.56
CA TRP A 51 -5.61 10.46 -1.99
C TRP A 51 -5.87 9.36 -0.94
N TYR A 52 -4.83 8.83 -0.30
CA TYR A 52 -5.02 7.85 0.77
C TYR A 52 -5.76 8.45 1.98
N ARG A 53 -5.51 9.74 2.30
CA ARG A 53 -6.18 10.46 3.39
C ARG A 53 -7.68 10.67 3.13
N GLU A 54 -8.08 10.74 1.87
CA GLU A 54 -9.50 10.78 1.48
C GLU A 54 -10.19 9.42 1.65
N LEU A 55 -9.44 8.32 1.56
CA LEU A 55 -9.98 6.97 1.70
C LEU A 55 -10.14 6.52 3.16
N THR A 56 -9.28 7.00 4.07
CA THR A 56 -9.29 6.59 5.48
C THR A 56 -8.62 7.63 6.39
N SER A 57 -9.03 7.67 7.65
CA SER A 57 -8.39 8.47 8.71
C SER A 57 -7.20 7.79 9.38
N VAL A 58 -6.92 6.53 9.02
CA VAL A 58 -5.74 5.79 9.52
C VAL A 58 -4.47 6.42 8.94
N ASP A 59 -3.42 6.59 9.76
CA ASP A 59 -2.12 7.06 9.28
C ASP A 59 -1.43 5.98 8.43
N GLY A 60 -1.14 6.29 7.17
CA GLY A 60 -0.51 5.36 6.23
C GLY A 60 0.90 4.92 6.64
N ASN A 61 1.59 5.72 7.47
CA ASN A 61 2.93 5.36 7.96
C ASN A 61 2.94 4.16 8.90
N VAL A 62 1.81 3.78 9.50
CA VAL A 62 1.73 2.57 10.34
C VAL A 62 1.62 1.28 9.51
N LEU A 63 1.38 1.40 8.21
CA LEU A 63 1.18 0.27 7.29
C LEU A 63 2.43 -0.09 6.48
N ILE A 64 3.48 0.74 6.55
CA ILE A 64 4.74 0.62 5.81
C ILE A 64 5.94 0.45 6.73
#